data_AF-A0A6J4QTL9-F1
#
_entry.id   AF-A0A6J4QTL9-F1
#
_cell.length_a   1.000
_cell.length_b   1.000
_cell.length_c   1.000
_cell.angle_alpha   90.00
_cell.angle_beta   90.00
_cell.angle_gamma   90.00
#
_symmetry.space_group_name_H-M   'P 1'
#
loop_
_entity.id
_entity.type
_entity.pdbx_description
1 polymer ?
#
loop_
_entity_poly.entity_id
_entity_poly.type
_entity_poly.pdbx_seq_one_letter_code
_entity_poly.pdbx_strand_id
1 'polypeptide(L)'
;MLTFTLEKRLRDFTLDLSLEVGTDTLVLIGYSGCGKSTMLRLLAGLLTPDKGHIELDGRVLLDTETGKNVPPENRNVGFLVQNYALFPHLSVTQNVAYGISRLSEDEQAKRVQNALNLVGVRHLAEAAPGNLSGGEQQRVALARAMARRPGFLLLDEPLSALDVATRTRVRSELREILESLAIPTIVVTHDYEDARILGNSLAVMERGRILQTGTAREISRYPSNSFVASFTETNLAPVGNGAGRHVAFDPWRVSVSHEPAGVEYEWRGRVRDIASMGAFTRLTVEGDEVPSLLADIPGSCDIEDCDFDIGDTVFGHVSQDDVRPVRTSEPPVPTRTVEEFEGKDEVPLRTRGRGFYSGTRGIALIALVLLLAVAGGYAILTGDAEGEGGTLTAFIAANFTDANDALVEEFERQREGTEIESNYAGTQILFTQLQQGASGDIFLSADLDYAERARDEGLIDSFTEVSQNEEIILVPAGNPAGITGLEDLGTQPVQLVIGVDTVPIGKYTRQIFENANDGYGSDFSERVQERVVSEETNTREVAQKIALGEGEAAIVYRTDVTESIADQVEVVEIPEEYNVKAFNYAGVVSDASNPELAREYLDFMLTPESQETLQGFGYEALQ
;
A
#
# COMPACT_ATOMS: atom_id res chain seq x y z
N MET A 1 30.53 3.04 -17.81
CA MET A 1 29.58 1.96 -18.13
C MET A 1 29.70 0.86 -17.09
N LEU A 2 28.59 0.56 -16.43
CA LEU A 2 28.44 -0.54 -15.49
C LEU A 2 27.68 -1.67 -16.21
N THR A 3 28.23 -2.88 -16.21
CA THR A 3 27.56 -4.06 -16.74
C THR A 3 27.52 -5.14 -15.68
N PHE A 4 26.41 -5.86 -15.60
CA PHE A 4 26.31 -6.96 -14.65
C PHE A 4 25.36 -8.05 -15.13
N THR A 5 25.68 -9.27 -14.73
CA THR A 5 24.79 -10.42 -14.75
C THR A 5 24.81 -11.07 -13.37
N LEU A 6 23.65 -11.26 -12.76
CA LEU A 6 23.51 -11.71 -11.37
C LEU A 6 22.44 -12.79 -11.27
N GLU A 7 22.80 -13.92 -10.66
CA GLU A 7 21.91 -14.99 -10.24
C GLU A 7 21.98 -15.10 -8.70
N LYS A 8 20.85 -14.96 -8.02
CA LYS A 8 20.73 -15.18 -6.57
C LYS A 8 19.41 -15.85 -6.24
N ARG A 9 19.47 -17.02 -5.60
CA ARG A 9 18.31 -17.70 -5.05
C ARG A 9 17.85 -16.98 -3.78
N LEU A 10 16.60 -16.53 -3.78
CA LEU A 10 15.90 -15.98 -2.62
C LEU A 10 14.87 -17.00 -2.13
N ARG A 11 14.13 -16.66 -1.07
CA ARG A 11 13.12 -17.53 -0.45
C ARG A 11 12.06 -17.95 -1.48
N ASP A 12 11.49 -16.99 -2.20
CA ASP A 12 10.29 -17.19 -3.01
C ASP A 12 10.57 -17.27 -4.52
N PHE A 13 11.70 -16.72 -4.99
CA PHE A 13 12.09 -16.71 -6.40
C PHE A 13 13.61 -16.63 -6.57
N THR A 14 14.08 -16.73 -7.83
CA THR A 14 15.49 -16.49 -8.18
C THR A 14 15.61 -15.15 -8.86
N LEU A 15 16.46 -14.28 -8.31
CA LEU A 15 16.88 -13.05 -8.95
C LEU A 15 17.86 -13.42 -10.06
N ASP A 16 17.48 -13.12 -11.30
CA ASP A 16 18.22 -13.42 -12.52
C ASP A 16 18.16 -12.19 -13.44
N LEU A 17 19.21 -11.38 -13.39
CA LEU A 17 19.25 -10.06 -14.00
C LEU A 17 20.50 -9.91 -14.86
N SER A 18 20.33 -9.33 -16.04
CA SER A 18 21.44 -8.90 -16.91
C SER A 18 21.14 -7.51 -17.46
N LEU A 19 21.97 -6.53 -17.12
CA LEU A 19 21.76 -5.13 -17.46
C LEU A 19 23.09 -4.42 -17.76
N GLU A 20 22.98 -3.42 -18.63
CA GLU A 20 24.05 -2.47 -18.95
C GLU A 20 23.56 -1.06 -18.65
N VAL A 21 24.35 -0.31 -17.89
CA VAL A 21 24.05 1.07 -17.47
C VAL A 21 25.16 1.97 -17.96
N GLY A 22 24.79 2.97 -18.76
CA GLY A 22 25.70 3.92 -19.39
C GLY A 22 26.26 4.95 -18.41
N THR A 23 26.30 6.21 -18.81
CA THR A 23 26.69 7.36 -17.96
C THR A 23 25.48 8.13 -17.44
N ASP A 24 24.32 7.52 -17.57
CA ASP A 24 22.99 8.04 -17.39
C ASP A 24 22.23 7.24 -16.31
N THR A 25 21.04 7.72 -15.97
CA THR A 25 20.24 7.16 -14.89
C THR A 25 19.30 6.08 -15.43
N LEU A 26 19.48 4.85 -14.94
CA LEU A 26 18.51 3.77 -15.05
C LEU A 26 17.63 3.76 -13.79
N VAL A 27 16.31 3.83 -13.95
CA VAL A 27 15.37 3.63 -12.84
C VAL A 27 14.78 2.23 -12.91
N LEU A 28 14.96 1.45 -11.84
CA LEU A 28 14.37 0.14 -11.66
C LEU A 28 13.06 0.27 -10.88
N ILE A 29 11.95 -0.13 -11.50
CA ILE A 29 10.61 -0.09 -10.93
C ILE A 29 10.11 -1.50 -10.70
N GLY A 30 9.34 -1.71 -9.63
CA GLY A 30 8.60 -2.94 -9.39
C GLY A 30 7.95 -2.92 -8.02
N TYR A 31 7.07 -3.88 -7.73
CA TYR A 31 6.42 -3.97 -6.42
C TYR A 31 7.42 -4.30 -5.29
N SER A 32 6.97 -4.07 -4.06
CA SER A 32 7.69 -4.50 -2.86
C SER A 32 8.00 -6.01 -2.93
N GLY A 33 9.19 -6.39 -2.47
CA GLY A 33 9.62 -7.79 -2.48
C GLY A 33 10.12 -8.34 -3.82
N CYS A 34 10.09 -7.60 -4.94
CA CYS A 34 10.56 -8.15 -6.22
C CYS A 34 12.08 -8.31 -6.35
N GLY A 35 12.88 -7.78 -5.40
CA GLY A 35 14.33 -7.98 -5.32
C GLY A 35 15.21 -6.76 -5.60
N LYS A 36 14.63 -5.55 -5.72
CA LYS A 36 15.34 -4.30 -6.07
C LYS A 36 16.46 -3.94 -5.08
N SER A 37 16.15 -3.83 -3.79
CA SER A 37 17.16 -3.52 -2.75
C SER A 37 18.20 -4.63 -2.60
N THR A 38 17.81 -5.90 -2.84
CA THR A 38 18.75 -7.03 -2.91
C THR A 38 19.74 -6.88 -4.06
N MET A 39 19.28 -6.50 -5.25
CA MET A 39 20.14 -6.20 -6.39
C MET A 39 21.14 -5.08 -6.05
N LEU A 40 20.68 -3.97 -5.47
CA LEU A 40 21.57 -2.87 -5.08
C LEU A 40 22.66 -3.34 -4.10
N ARG A 41 22.30 -4.16 -3.10
CA ARG A 41 23.25 -4.73 -2.15
C ARG A 41 24.26 -5.68 -2.81
N LEU A 42 23.86 -6.45 -3.82
CA LEU A 42 24.77 -7.30 -4.62
C LEU A 42 25.77 -6.45 -5.42
N LEU A 43 25.30 -5.37 -6.05
CA LEU A 43 26.13 -4.42 -6.80
C LEU A 43 27.09 -3.66 -5.89
N ALA A 44 26.63 -3.25 -4.70
CA ALA A 44 27.46 -2.62 -3.68
C ALA A 44 28.49 -3.58 -3.06
N GLY A 45 28.30 -4.90 -3.22
CA GLY A 45 29.16 -5.95 -2.64
C GLY A 45 28.85 -6.29 -1.20
N LEU A 46 27.72 -5.79 -0.68
CA LEU A 46 27.23 -6.09 0.66
C LEU A 46 26.61 -7.49 0.73
N LEU A 47 26.16 -8.00 -0.41
CA LEU A 47 25.76 -9.40 -0.59
C LEU A 47 26.59 -10.03 -1.70
N THR A 48 26.73 -11.36 -1.63
CA THR A 48 27.40 -12.16 -2.68
C THR A 48 26.36 -12.95 -3.47
N PRO A 49 26.34 -12.83 -4.82
CA PRO A 49 25.44 -13.62 -5.66
C PRO A 49 25.86 -15.08 -5.69
N ASP A 50 24.95 -15.96 -6.12
CA ASP A 50 25.28 -17.39 -6.29
C ASP A 50 26.08 -17.60 -7.59
N LYS A 51 25.74 -16.85 -8.64
CA LYS A 51 26.57 -16.67 -9.84
C LYS A 51 26.49 -15.23 -10.30
N GLY A 52 27.55 -14.71 -10.90
CA GLY A 52 27.48 -13.43 -11.57
C GLY A 52 28.81 -12.83 -11.97
N HIS A 53 28.70 -11.82 -12.81
CA HIS A 53 29.78 -10.96 -13.28
C HIS A 53 29.35 -9.52 -13.09
N ILE A 54 30.20 -8.68 -12.50
CA ILE A 54 29.98 -7.24 -12.37
C ILE A 54 31.25 -6.54 -12.85
N GLU A 55 31.08 -5.61 -13.79
CA GLU A 55 32.18 -4.88 -14.39
C GLU A 55 31.86 -3.39 -14.51
N LEU A 56 32.82 -2.55 -14.16
CA LEU A 56 32.74 -1.09 -14.27
C LEU A 56 33.90 -0.59 -15.14
N ASP A 57 33.60 -0.02 -16.30
CA ASP A 57 34.60 0.54 -17.22
C ASP A 57 35.80 -0.40 -17.50
N GLY A 58 35.53 -1.68 -17.80
CA GLY A 58 36.59 -2.68 -18.03
C GLY A 58 37.14 -3.31 -16.74
N ARG A 59 36.84 -2.75 -15.56
CA ARG A 59 37.30 -3.27 -14.28
C ARG A 59 36.28 -4.26 -13.72
N VAL A 60 36.62 -5.55 -13.78
CA VAL A 60 35.84 -6.61 -13.12
C VAL A 60 35.84 -6.38 -11.59
N LEU A 61 34.67 -6.14 -11.02
CA LEU A 61 34.40 -5.98 -9.59
C LEU A 61 34.01 -7.31 -8.94
N LEU A 62 33.30 -8.16 -9.67
CA LEU A 62 32.89 -9.49 -9.23
C LEU A 62 32.93 -10.43 -10.44
N ASP A 63 33.44 -11.63 -10.24
CA ASP A 63 33.31 -12.76 -11.16
C ASP A 63 33.32 -14.05 -10.32
N THR A 64 32.17 -14.71 -10.25
CA THR A 64 32.00 -15.92 -9.45
C THR A 64 32.72 -17.14 -10.01
N GLU A 65 32.98 -17.18 -11.32
CA GLU A 65 33.69 -18.30 -11.94
C GLU A 65 35.18 -18.25 -11.63
N THR A 66 35.78 -17.06 -11.62
CA THR A 66 37.20 -16.89 -11.25
C THR A 66 37.40 -16.70 -9.74
N GLY A 67 36.32 -16.57 -8.96
CA GLY A 67 36.36 -16.34 -7.52
C GLY A 67 36.73 -14.90 -7.14
N LYS A 68 36.74 -13.97 -8.11
CA LYS A 68 37.06 -12.57 -7.87
C LYS A 68 35.88 -11.86 -7.20
N ASN A 69 36.10 -11.26 -6.03
CA ASN A 69 35.10 -10.42 -5.38
C ASN A 69 35.80 -9.21 -4.72
N VAL A 70 35.68 -8.04 -5.33
CA VAL A 70 36.20 -6.79 -4.78
C VAL A 70 35.31 -6.37 -3.61
N PRO A 71 35.87 -6.11 -2.42
CA PRO A 71 35.06 -5.73 -1.26
C PRO A 71 34.43 -4.34 -1.44
N PRO A 72 33.29 -4.05 -0.80
CA PRO A 72 32.49 -2.84 -1.00
C PRO A 72 33.29 -1.53 -1.01
N GLU A 73 34.18 -1.37 -0.03
CA GLU A 73 34.99 -0.17 0.17
C GLU A 73 35.97 0.10 -0.99
N ASN A 74 36.28 -0.92 -1.79
CA ASN A 74 37.18 -0.87 -2.94
C ASN A 74 36.45 -0.89 -4.30
N ARG A 75 35.10 -1.03 -4.32
CA ARG A 75 34.30 -0.99 -5.55
C ARG A 75 34.13 0.41 -6.14
N ASN A 76 34.44 1.45 -5.36
CA ASN A 76 34.21 2.86 -5.72
C ASN A 76 32.74 3.16 -6.03
N VAL A 77 31.83 2.56 -5.25
CA VAL A 77 30.38 2.77 -5.33
C VAL A 77 29.94 3.89 -4.40
N GLY A 78 29.01 4.74 -4.86
CA GLY A 78 28.23 5.61 -4.00
C GLY A 78 26.90 4.92 -3.73
N PHE A 79 26.51 4.77 -2.46
CA PHE A 79 25.26 4.11 -2.11
C PHE A 79 24.47 4.98 -1.14
N LEU A 80 23.25 5.34 -1.54
CA LEU A 80 22.23 5.95 -0.70
C LEU A 80 21.20 4.88 -0.38
N VAL A 81 21.07 4.56 0.90
CA VAL A 81 20.06 3.64 1.45
C VAL A 81 18.81 4.41 1.86
N GLN A 82 17.67 3.73 1.92
CA GLN A 82 16.34 4.32 2.16
C GLN A 82 16.26 5.21 3.42
N ASN A 83 16.92 4.84 4.53
CA ASN A 83 16.92 5.63 5.78
C ASN A 83 18.03 6.69 5.86
N TYR A 84 18.72 6.98 4.74
CA TYR A 84 19.86 7.88 4.60
C TYR A 84 21.13 7.51 5.41
N ALA A 85 20.98 6.77 6.51
CA ALA A 85 22.01 6.30 7.42
C ALA A 85 23.00 7.39 7.85
N LEU A 86 22.53 8.61 8.12
CA LEU A 86 23.37 9.69 8.64
C LEU A 86 23.83 9.36 10.07
N PHE A 87 25.06 9.72 10.41
CA PHE A 87 25.58 9.54 11.77
C PHE A 87 25.06 10.68 12.66
N PRO A 88 24.17 10.42 13.63
CA PRO A 88 23.45 11.47 14.37
C PRO A 88 24.38 12.32 15.25
N HIS A 89 25.49 11.74 15.69
CA HIS A 89 26.51 12.39 16.54
C HIS A 89 27.53 13.21 15.75
N LEU A 90 27.45 13.22 14.41
CA LEU A 90 28.37 13.96 13.53
C LEU A 90 27.64 15.15 12.88
N SER A 91 28.31 16.28 12.73
CA SER A 91 27.78 17.39 11.91
C SER A 91 27.64 16.99 10.43
N VAL A 92 26.95 17.80 9.64
CA VAL A 92 26.85 17.62 8.18
C VAL A 92 28.24 17.51 7.53
N THR A 93 29.16 18.42 7.87
CA THR A 93 30.54 18.39 7.37
C THR A 93 31.23 17.08 7.73
N GLN A 94 31.08 16.61 8.98
CA GLN A 94 31.69 15.38 9.46
C GLN A 94 31.08 14.14 8.81
N ASN A 95 29.75 14.12 8.60
CA ASN A 95 29.05 13.07 7.87
C ASN A 95 29.61 12.93 6.45
N VAL A 96 29.73 14.04 5.72
CA VAL A 96 30.26 14.05 4.34
C VAL A 96 31.76 13.68 4.31
N ALA A 97 32.54 14.10 5.31
CA ALA A 97 33.97 13.80 5.41
C ALA A 97 34.26 12.34 5.81
N TYR A 98 33.32 11.64 6.42
CA TYR A 98 33.54 10.32 7.05
C TYR A 98 34.23 9.32 6.11
N GLY A 99 33.76 9.20 4.87
CA GLY A 99 34.28 8.26 3.87
C GLY A 99 35.61 8.67 3.22
N ILE A 100 36.16 9.84 3.54
CA ILE A 100 37.37 10.41 2.94
C ILE A 100 38.44 10.82 3.97
N SER A 101 38.34 10.32 5.20
CA SER A 101 39.23 10.61 6.33
C SER A 101 40.71 10.29 6.09
N ARG A 102 41.05 9.52 5.05
CA ARG A 102 42.45 9.19 4.66
C ARG A 102 43.15 10.27 3.84
N LEU A 103 42.42 11.30 3.39
CA LEU A 103 42.99 12.41 2.62
C LEU A 103 43.60 13.47 3.55
N SER A 104 44.39 14.39 3.02
CA SER A 104 44.84 15.55 3.80
C SER A 104 43.67 16.46 4.19
N GLU A 105 43.79 17.20 5.28
CA GLU A 105 42.73 18.12 5.75
C GLU A 105 42.29 19.11 4.66
N ASP A 106 43.23 19.68 3.92
CA ASP A 106 42.97 20.58 2.79
C ASP A 106 42.15 19.91 1.67
N GLU A 107 42.45 18.64 1.37
CA GLU A 107 41.72 17.89 0.35
C GLU A 107 40.32 17.50 0.84
N GLN A 108 40.19 17.10 2.11
CA GLN A 108 38.90 16.80 2.73
C GLN A 108 38.00 18.03 2.69
N ALA A 109 38.48 19.18 3.17
CA ALA A 109 37.72 20.43 3.18
C ALA A 109 37.22 20.81 1.79
N LYS A 110 38.10 20.73 0.76
CA LYS A 110 37.72 21.00 -0.64
C LYS A 110 36.65 20.02 -1.14
N ARG A 111 36.78 18.72 -0.86
CA ARG A 111 35.80 17.72 -1.31
C ARG A 111 34.45 17.90 -0.63
N VAL A 112 34.44 18.11 0.67
CA VAL A 112 33.20 18.37 1.43
C VAL A 112 32.52 19.61 0.90
N GLN A 113 33.25 20.72 0.75
CA GLN A 113 32.69 21.97 0.24
C GLN A 113 32.08 21.80 -1.16
N ASN A 114 32.77 21.08 -2.05
CA ASN A 114 32.25 20.81 -3.40
C ASN A 114 30.99 19.95 -3.36
N ALA A 115 30.96 18.89 -2.53
CA ALA A 115 29.81 18.02 -2.40
C ALA A 115 28.59 18.73 -1.80
N LEU A 116 28.80 19.57 -0.77
CA LEU A 116 27.73 20.37 -0.16
C LEU A 116 27.20 21.46 -1.10
N ASN A 117 28.06 22.06 -1.93
CA ASN A 117 27.65 23.01 -2.96
C ASN A 117 26.79 22.33 -4.03
N LEU A 118 27.20 21.13 -4.48
CA LEU A 118 26.49 20.38 -5.52
C LEU A 118 25.03 20.11 -5.15
N VAL A 119 24.78 19.79 -3.88
CA VAL A 119 23.42 19.48 -3.39
C VAL A 119 22.73 20.67 -2.72
N GLY A 120 23.34 21.86 -2.71
CA GLY A 120 22.74 23.08 -2.17
C GLY A 120 22.67 23.22 -0.64
N VAL A 121 23.30 22.33 0.14
CA VAL A 121 23.20 22.31 1.62
C VAL A 121 24.43 22.86 2.35
N ARG A 122 25.27 23.65 1.67
CA ARG A 122 26.47 24.25 2.28
C ARG A 122 26.17 25.10 3.53
N HIS A 123 25.01 25.75 3.57
CA HIS A 123 24.61 26.58 4.72
C HIS A 123 24.32 25.75 5.99
N LEU A 124 24.15 24.43 5.85
CA LEU A 124 23.87 23.49 6.93
C LEU A 124 25.12 22.75 7.42
N ALA A 125 26.32 23.16 6.98
CA ALA A 125 27.58 22.46 7.22
C ALA A 125 27.87 22.07 8.68
N GLU A 126 27.41 22.89 9.64
CA GLU A 126 27.63 22.68 11.08
C GLU A 126 26.42 22.07 11.81
N ALA A 127 25.29 21.88 11.12
CA ALA A 127 24.09 21.31 11.71
C ALA A 127 24.30 19.81 12.03
N ALA A 128 23.60 19.33 13.06
CA ALA A 128 23.45 17.90 13.33
C ALA A 128 22.26 17.34 12.52
N PRO A 129 22.28 16.06 12.11
CA PRO A 129 21.20 15.45 11.33
C PRO A 129 19.79 15.61 11.92
N GLY A 130 19.66 15.55 13.26
CA GLY A 130 18.36 15.72 13.93
C GLY A 130 17.74 17.12 13.77
N ASN A 131 18.53 18.11 13.35
CA ASN A 131 18.05 19.48 13.10
C ASN A 131 17.74 19.73 11.61
N LEU A 132 17.74 18.68 10.78
CA LEU A 132 17.52 18.77 9.34
C LEU A 132 16.15 18.19 8.98
N SER A 133 15.44 18.84 8.06
CA SER A 133 14.28 18.26 7.41
C SER A 133 14.64 17.00 6.62
N GLY A 134 13.68 16.12 6.33
CA GLY A 134 13.92 14.89 5.57
C GLY A 134 14.60 15.13 4.22
N GLY A 135 14.21 16.19 3.50
CA GLY A 135 14.84 16.58 2.24
C GLY A 135 16.27 17.12 2.40
N GLU A 136 16.59 17.78 3.52
CA GLU A 136 17.97 18.19 3.82
C GLU A 136 18.84 17.00 4.20
N GLN A 137 18.32 16.05 4.98
CA GLN A 137 19.02 14.80 5.32
C GLN A 137 19.35 13.99 4.06
N GLN A 138 18.39 13.86 3.15
CA GLN A 138 18.58 13.21 1.86
C GLN A 138 19.74 13.85 1.07
N ARG A 139 19.75 15.18 0.94
CA ARG A 139 20.82 15.92 0.25
C ARG A 139 22.17 15.71 0.92
N VAL A 140 22.23 15.71 2.25
CA VAL A 140 23.47 15.44 3.00
C VAL A 140 23.96 14.01 2.76
N ALA A 141 23.06 13.03 2.72
CA ALA A 141 23.41 11.64 2.40
C ALA A 141 23.94 11.51 0.97
N LEU A 142 23.33 12.20 0.00
CA LEU A 142 23.82 12.26 -1.38
C LEU A 142 25.20 12.93 -1.44
N ALA A 143 25.41 14.06 -0.76
CA ALA A 143 26.72 14.70 -0.68
C ALA A 143 27.79 13.76 -0.11
N ARG A 144 27.45 12.99 0.93
CA ARG A 144 28.34 11.99 1.52
C ARG A 144 28.71 10.88 0.54
N ALA A 145 27.74 10.35 -0.22
CA ALA A 145 28.01 9.39 -1.28
C ALA A 145 28.93 9.98 -2.37
N MET A 146 28.72 11.24 -2.75
CA MET A 146 29.47 11.91 -3.79
C MET A 146 30.88 12.36 -3.38
N ALA A 147 31.13 12.61 -2.09
CA ALA A 147 32.43 13.05 -1.59
C ALA A 147 33.59 12.08 -1.94
N ARG A 148 33.27 10.79 -2.10
CA ARG A 148 34.24 9.76 -2.51
C ARG A 148 34.56 9.76 -4.01
N ARG A 149 33.84 10.53 -4.84
CA ARG A 149 33.91 10.49 -6.32
C ARG A 149 33.64 9.07 -6.86
N PRO A 150 32.44 8.55 -6.62
CA PRO A 150 32.10 7.19 -7.01
C PRO A 150 32.15 7.04 -8.54
N GLY A 151 32.47 5.83 -9.00
CA GLY A 151 32.41 5.47 -10.42
C GLY A 151 31.01 5.06 -10.88
N PHE A 152 30.12 4.75 -9.94
CA PHE A 152 28.70 4.54 -10.17
C PHE A 152 27.91 4.80 -8.87
N LEU A 153 26.64 5.17 -9.01
CA LEU A 153 25.75 5.54 -7.92
C LEU A 153 24.56 4.60 -7.83
N LEU A 154 24.19 4.21 -6.61
CA LEU A 154 23.03 3.38 -6.28
C LEU A 154 22.14 4.15 -5.32
N LEU A 155 20.87 4.34 -5.65
CA LEU A 155 19.89 5.04 -4.81
C LEU A 155 18.70 4.12 -4.54
N ASP A 156 18.44 3.80 -3.27
CA ASP A 156 17.32 2.95 -2.84
C ASP A 156 16.20 3.84 -2.28
N GLU A 157 15.09 3.97 -3.03
CA GLU A 157 13.91 4.76 -2.66
C GLU A 157 14.24 6.18 -2.19
N PRO A 158 15.02 6.97 -2.96
CA PRO A 158 15.58 8.23 -2.47
C PRO A 158 14.53 9.28 -2.09
N LEU A 159 13.28 9.13 -2.51
CA LEU A 159 12.21 10.11 -2.34
C LEU A 159 11.05 9.59 -1.47
N SER A 160 11.15 8.40 -0.88
CA SER A 160 10.02 7.76 -0.18
C SER A 160 9.62 8.46 1.12
N ALA A 161 10.56 9.11 1.80
CA ALA A 161 10.33 9.78 3.08
C ALA A 161 9.92 11.27 2.93
N LEU A 162 9.50 11.71 1.74
CA LEU A 162 9.12 13.10 1.46
C LEU A 162 7.61 13.24 1.29
N ASP A 163 7.08 14.37 1.79
CA ASP A 163 5.69 14.76 1.64
C ASP A 163 5.32 15.03 0.18
N VAL A 164 4.07 14.70 -0.19
CA VAL A 164 3.57 14.78 -1.57
C VAL A 164 3.72 16.19 -2.17
N ALA A 165 3.52 17.24 -1.36
CA ALA A 165 3.61 18.63 -1.81
C ALA A 165 5.05 19.05 -2.18
N THR A 166 6.06 18.55 -1.47
CA THR A 166 7.47 18.90 -1.73
C THR A 166 8.11 17.99 -2.78
N ARG A 167 7.53 16.80 -3.01
CA ARG A 167 8.07 15.76 -3.90
C ARG A 167 8.31 16.26 -5.33
N THR A 168 7.42 17.04 -5.92
CA THR A 168 7.58 17.55 -7.31
C THR A 168 8.83 18.42 -7.50
N ARG A 169 9.07 19.35 -6.57
CA ARG A 169 10.27 20.20 -6.62
C ARG A 169 11.53 19.37 -6.40
N VAL A 170 11.52 18.48 -5.41
CA VAL A 170 12.69 17.67 -5.07
C VAL A 170 13.03 16.68 -6.18
N ARG A 171 12.04 16.11 -6.87
CA ARG A 171 12.25 15.28 -8.08
C ARG A 171 13.06 16.04 -9.14
N SER A 172 12.67 17.28 -9.42
CA SER A 172 13.34 18.12 -10.42
C SER A 172 14.78 18.45 -10.00
N GLU A 173 14.97 18.83 -8.74
CA GLU A 173 16.31 19.12 -8.19
C GLU A 173 17.22 17.88 -8.20
N LEU A 174 16.70 16.71 -7.81
CA LEU A 174 17.45 15.46 -7.83
C LEU A 174 17.81 15.07 -9.27
N ARG A 175 16.88 15.22 -10.22
CA ARG A 175 17.14 14.99 -11.64
C ARG A 175 18.31 15.84 -12.13
N GLU A 176 18.31 17.14 -11.85
CA GLU A 176 19.39 18.06 -12.24
C GLU A 176 20.74 17.63 -11.65
N ILE A 177 20.74 17.23 -10.37
CA ILE A 177 21.95 16.71 -9.73
C ILE A 177 22.44 15.47 -10.48
N LEU A 178 21.59 14.46 -10.68
CA LEU A 178 21.96 13.21 -11.35
C LEU A 178 22.48 13.43 -12.77
N GLU A 179 21.81 14.26 -13.57
CA GLU A 179 22.24 14.62 -14.93
C GLU A 179 23.63 15.30 -14.92
N SER A 180 23.92 16.13 -13.91
CA SER A 180 25.22 16.79 -13.78
C SER A 180 26.39 15.86 -13.45
N LEU A 181 26.11 14.67 -12.87
CA LEU A 181 27.14 13.73 -12.45
C LEU A 181 27.77 12.96 -13.62
N ALA A 182 26.98 12.64 -14.65
CA ALA A 182 27.39 11.85 -15.81
C ALA A 182 28.12 10.53 -15.45
N ILE A 183 27.63 9.82 -14.43
CA ILE A 183 28.11 8.49 -14.02
C ILE A 183 26.97 7.47 -14.05
N PRO A 184 27.26 6.18 -14.27
CA PRO A 184 26.23 5.14 -14.19
C PRO A 184 25.46 5.24 -12.88
N THR A 185 24.16 5.44 -12.96
CA THR A 185 23.30 5.60 -11.79
C THR A 185 22.13 4.64 -11.87
N ILE A 186 21.90 3.88 -10.80
CA ILE A 186 20.69 3.05 -10.66
C ILE A 186 19.86 3.62 -9.51
N VAL A 187 18.63 3.99 -9.82
CA VAL A 187 17.63 4.40 -8.84
C VAL A 187 16.60 3.30 -8.73
N VAL A 188 16.22 2.95 -7.51
CA VAL A 188 15.13 2.02 -7.24
C VAL A 188 13.94 2.81 -6.70
N THR A 189 12.77 2.55 -7.26
CA THR A 189 11.51 3.10 -6.73
C THR A 189 10.33 2.16 -7.02
N HIS A 190 9.22 2.37 -6.32
CA HIS A 190 7.91 1.82 -6.66
C HIS A 190 6.97 2.85 -7.30
N ASP A 191 7.37 4.12 -7.38
CA ASP A 191 6.57 5.23 -7.91
C ASP A 191 6.95 5.49 -9.38
N TYR A 192 5.96 5.41 -10.28
CA TYR A 192 6.18 5.62 -11.71
C TYR A 192 6.51 7.08 -12.07
N GLU A 193 5.98 8.06 -11.34
CA GLU A 193 6.30 9.47 -11.55
C GLU A 193 7.76 9.79 -11.16
N ASP A 194 8.25 9.21 -10.06
CA ASP A 194 9.68 9.26 -9.71
C ASP A 194 10.52 8.71 -10.87
N ALA A 195 10.12 7.56 -11.41
CA ALA A 195 10.86 6.92 -12.48
C ALA A 195 10.84 7.71 -13.79
N ARG A 196 9.67 8.23 -14.18
CA ARG A 196 9.47 9.07 -15.38
C ARG A 196 10.30 10.35 -15.32
N ILE A 197 10.43 10.95 -14.14
CA ILE A 197 11.15 12.21 -13.96
C ILE A 197 12.67 11.99 -13.79
N LEU A 198 13.10 10.97 -13.05
CA LEU A 198 14.52 10.75 -12.76
C LEU A 198 15.26 9.95 -13.83
N GLY A 199 14.56 9.06 -14.54
CA GLY A 199 15.16 8.08 -15.43
C GLY A 199 15.41 8.59 -16.84
N ASN A 200 16.61 8.32 -17.36
CA ASN A 200 16.87 8.35 -18.80
C ASN A 200 16.31 7.08 -19.46
N SER A 201 16.45 5.95 -18.77
CA SER A 201 15.82 4.67 -19.11
C SER A 201 15.21 4.07 -17.85
N LEU A 202 14.23 3.19 -18.05
CA LEU A 202 13.58 2.43 -16.99
C LEU A 202 13.76 0.93 -17.25
N ALA A 203 13.72 0.17 -16.17
CA ALA A 203 13.60 -1.27 -16.19
C ALA A 203 12.45 -1.66 -15.24
N VAL A 204 11.46 -2.40 -15.75
CA VAL A 204 10.36 -2.93 -14.94
C VAL A 204 10.72 -4.33 -14.50
N MET A 205 10.64 -4.59 -13.19
CA MET A 205 11.09 -5.82 -12.55
C MET A 205 9.95 -6.50 -11.79
N GLU A 206 9.83 -7.80 -12.01
CA GLU A 206 8.90 -8.67 -11.29
C GLU A 206 9.60 -9.97 -10.92
N ARG A 207 9.43 -10.42 -9.66
CA ARG A 207 9.93 -11.71 -9.14
C ARG A 207 11.36 -12.03 -9.59
N GLY A 208 12.27 -11.07 -9.44
CA GLY A 208 13.68 -11.29 -9.74
C GLY A 208 14.09 -11.11 -11.21
N ARG A 209 13.18 -10.75 -12.12
CA ARG A 209 13.44 -10.67 -13.56
C ARG A 209 13.04 -9.32 -14.14
N ILE A 210 13.76 -8.88 -15.16
CA ILE A 210 13.38 -7.71 -15.94
C ILE A 210 12.33 -8.12 -16.98
N LEU A 211 11.16 -7.49 -16.93
CA LEU A 211 10.07 -7.69 -17.87
C LEU A 211 10.26 -6.84 -19.13
N GLN A 212 10.61 -5.56 -18.94
CA GLN A 212 10.80 -4.61 -20.03
C GLN A 212 11.84 -3.55 -19.65
N THR A 213 12.58 -3.08 -20.64
CA THR A 213 13.44 -1.90 -20.55
C THR A 213 13.10 -0.92 -21.67
N GLY A 214 13.36 0.37 -21.43
CA GLY A 214 13.11 1.42 -22.42
C GLY A 214 12.99 2.79 -21.76
N THR A 215 12.74 3.81 -22.55
CA THR A 215 12.36 5.13 -22.02
C THR A 215 10.96 5.07 -21.40
N ALA A 216 10.64 6.01 -20.50
CA ALA A 216 9.29 6.12 -19.93
C ALA A 216 8.20 6.18 -21.01
N ARG A 217 8.47 6.89 -22.12
CA ARG A 217 7.58 6.98 -23.26
C ARG A 217 7.40 5.65 -24.00
N GLU A 218 8.47 4.86 -24.16
CA GLU A 218 8.36 3.56 -24.84
C GLU A 218 7.59 2.56 -23.99
N ILE A 219 7.88 2.52 -22.68
CA ILE A 219 7.23 1.62 -21.74
C ILE A 219 5.74 1.94 -21.58
N SER A 220 5.37 3.22 -21.45
CA SER A 220 3.95 3.60 -21.38
C SER A 220 3.23 3.40 -22.71
N ARG A 221 3.88 3.68 -23.83
CA ARG A 221 3.22 3.59 -25.14
C ARG A 221 3.06 2.15 -25.63
N TYR A 222 4.00 1.27 -25.26
CA TYR A 222 4.07 -0.12 -25.71
C TYR A 222 4.43 -1.04 -24.53
N PRO A 223 3.56 -1.20 -23.53
CA PRO A 223 3.80 -2.11 -22.41
C PRO A 223 3.84 -3.55 -22.90
N SER A 224 4.82 -4.35 -22.45
CA SER A 224 5.02 -5.72 -22.93
C SER A 224 3.98 -6.71 -22.42
N ASN A 225 3.34 -6.40 -21.29
CA ASN A 225 2.35 -7.23 -20.61
C ASN A 225 1.48 -6.37 -19.67
N SER A 226 0.46 -7.01 -19.09
CA SER A 226 -0.49 -6.37 -18.17
C SER A 226 0.19 -5.76 -16.94
N PHE A 227 1.21 -6.42 -16.40
CA PHE A 227 2.00 -5.92 -15.28
C PHE A 227 2.73 -4.62 -15.60
N VAL A 228 3.36 -4.50 -16.77
CA VAL A 228 4.01 -3.25 -17.17
C VAL A 228 2.98 -2.14 -17.43
N ALA A 229 1.84 -2.51 -18.01
CA ALA A 229 0.76 -1.57 -18.31
C ALA A 229 0.23 -0.92 -17.02
N SER A 230 0.03 -1.70 -15.95
CA SER A 230 -0.46 -1.20 -14.66
C SER A 230 0.47 -0.16 -14.02
N PHE A 231 1.80 -0.35 -14.06
CA PHE A 231 2.76 0.64 -13.56
C PHE A 231 2.67 1.99 -14.28
N THR A 232 2.32 1.97 -15.56
CA THR A 232 2.24 3.17 -16.39
C THR A 232 0.83 3.75 -16.49
N GLU A 233 -0.14 3.16 -15.77
CA GLU A 233 -1.56 3.50 -15.87
C GLU A 233 -2.05 3.52 -17.33
N THR A 234 -1.52 2.63 -18.16
CA THR A 234 -1.91 2.48 -19.57
C THR A 234 -2.80 1.27 -19.70
N ASN A 235 -3.86 1.37 -20.48
CA ASN A 235 -4.73 0.23 -20.75
C ASN A 235 -4.05 -0.74 -21.72
N LEU A 236 -4.19 -2.03 -21.46
CA LEU A 236 -3.77 -3.10 -22.35
C LEU A 236 -4.91 -4.12 -22.46
N ALA A 237 -5.57 -4.17 -23.61
CA ALA A 237 -6.75 -5.00 -23.82
C ALA A 237 -6.59 -5.94 -25.02
N PRO A 238 -7.19 -7.15 -24.99
CA PRO A 238 -7.19 -8.06 -26.12
C PRO A 238 -8.09 -7.53 -27.25
N VAL A 239 -7.80 -7.94 -28.49
CA VAL A 239 -8.63 -7.65 -29.67
C VAL A 239 -9.32 -8.93 -30.18
N GLY A 240 -10.65 -8.95 -30.15
CA GLY A 240 -11.51 -10.05 -30.63
C GLY A 240 -11.44 -11.33 -29.80
N ASN A 241 -12.21 -12.35 -30.20
CA ASN A 241 -12.45 -13.59 -29.43
C ASN A 241 -11.26 -14.58 -29.35
N GLY A 242 -10.01 -14.09 -29.37
CA GLY A 242 -8.81 -14.87 -29.07
C GLY A 242 -7.82 -15.01 -30.22
N ALA A 243 -6.65 -14.38 -30.04
CA ALA A 243 -5.31 -14.89 -30.39
C ALA A 243 -4.24 -13.80 -30.20
N GLY A 244 -3.85 -13.50 -28.96
CA GLY A 244 -2.57 -12.84 -28.62
C GLY A 244 -2.30 -11.45 -29.22
N ARG A 245 -3.31 -10.79 -29.82
CA ARG A 245 -3.21 -9.41 -30.28
C ARG A 245 -3.82 -8.53 -29.21
N HIS A 246 -2.98 -7.69 -28.61
CA HIS A 246 -3.42 -6.69 -27.66
C HIS A 246 -3.29 -5.30 -28.30
N VAL A 247 -4.08 -4.38 -27.79
CA VAL A 247 -3.96 -2.96 -28.07
C VAL A 247 -3.69 -2.22 -26.77
N ALA A 248 -2.78 -1.26 -26.85
CA ALA A 248 -2.55 -0.29 -25.79
C ALA A 248 -3.16 1.06 -26.18
N PHE A 249 -3.76 1.73 -25.21
CA PHE A 249 -4.38 3.03 -25.40
C PHE A 249 -4.40 3.79 -24.06
N ASP A 250 -4.51 5.10 -24.16
CA ASP A 250 -4.43 5.98 -23.00
C ASP A 250 -5.81 6.12 -22.31
N PRO A 251 -5.88 6.24 -20.97
CA PRO A 251 -7.16 6.35 -20.27
C PRO A 251 -8.04 7.50 -20.75
N TRP A 252 -7.46 8.66 -21.08
CA TRP A 252 -8.20 9.84 -21.61
C TRP A 252 -8.71 9.68 -23.05
N ARG A 253 -8.48 8.53 -23.68
CA ARG A 253 -9.04 8.17 -25.00
C ARG A 253 -10.22 7.22 -24.90
N VAL A 254 -10.52 6.72 -23.70
CA VAL A 254 -11.63 5.81 -23.45
C VAL A 254 -12.90 6.63 -23.27
N SER A 255 -13.91 6.32 -24.07
CA SER A 255 -15.28 6.79 -23.86
C SER A 255 -16.07 5.68 -23.18
N VAL A 256 -16.90 6.04 -22.22
CA VAL A 256 -17.72 5.07 -21.46
C VAL A 256 -19.18 5.35 -21.74
N SER A 257 -20.00 4.31 -21.88
CA SER A 257 -21.44 4.40 -22.08
C SER A 257 -22.19 3.22 -21.46
N HIS A 258 -23.46 3.42 -21.10
CA HIS A 258 -24.34 2.35 -20.61
C HIS A 258 -24.78 1.37 -21.70
N GLU A 259 -24.84 1.85 -22.95
CA GLU A 259 -25.18 1.03 -24.11
C GLU A 259 -23.93 0.76 -24.96
N PRO A 260 -23.87 -0.41 -25.64
CA PRO A 260 -22.78 -0.72 -26.56
C PRO A 260 -22.79 0.25 -27.76
N ALA A 261 -21.64 0.82 -28.05
CA ALA A 261 -21.40 1.67 -29.22
C ALA A 261 -21.24 0.85 -30.51
N GLY A 262 -20.94 -0.45 -30.40
CA GLY A 262 -20.84 -1.36 -31.55
C GLY A 262 -19.62 -1.10 -32.44
N VAL A 263 -18.53 -0.63 -31.83
CA VAL A 263 -17.25 -0.35 -32.50
C VAL A 263 -16.28 -1.53 -32.37
N GLU A 264 -15.18 -1.51 -33.14
CA GLU A 264 -14.19 -2.61 -33.14
C GLU A 264 -13.48 -2.79 -31.79
N TYR A 265 -13.22 -1.69 -31.07
CA TYR A 265 -12.52 -1.68 -29.79
C TYR A 265 -13.48 -1.22 -28.69
N GLU A 266 -14.23 -2.19 -28.18
CA GLU A 266 -15.22 -2.02 -27.14
C GLU A 266 -15.12 -3.20 -26.17
N TRP A 267 -15.13 -2.90 -24.87
CA TRP A 267 -15.08 -3.89 -23.81
C TRP A 267 -16.15 -3.59 -22.79
N ARG A 268 -16.89 -4.64 -22.43
CA ARG A 268 -17.89 -4.60 -21.37
C ARG A 268 -17.23 -4.82 -20.02
N GLY A 269 -17.67 -4.08 -19.02
CA GLY A 269 -17.27 -4.31 -17.63
C GLY A 269 -18.17 -3.60 -16.64
N ARG A 270 -17.80 -3.71 -15.36
CA ARG A 270 -18.47 -3.02 -14.25
C ARG A 270 -17.58 -1.90 -13.71
N VAL A 271 -18.18 -0.74 -13.43
CA VAL A 271 -17.47 0.34 -12.74
C VAL A 271 -17.11 -0.13 -11.33
N ARG A 272 -15.83 -0.22 -11.02
CA ARG A 272 -15.33 -0.67 -9.71
C ARG A 272 -14.96 0.49 -8.81
N ASP A 273 -14.43 1.57 -9.39
CA ASP A 273 -13.95 2.74 -8.65
C ASP A 273 -14.14 4.01 -9.49
N ILE A 274 -14.39 5.12 -8.80
CA ILE A 274 -14.54 6.46 -9.36
C ILE A 274 -13.71 7.42 -8.51
N ALA A 275 -12.63 7.95 -9.09
CA ALA A 275 -11.70 8.82 -8.37
C ALA A 275 -11.64 10.22 -9.03
N SER A 276 -11.88 11.28 -8.24
CA SER A 276 -11.62 12.64 -8.70
C SER A 276 -10.12 12.94 -8.66
N MET A 277 -9.56 13.24 -9.83
CA MET A 277 -8.17 13.61 -10.02
C MET A 277 -8.01 15.13 -10.19
N GLY A 278 -9.03 15.89 -9.80
CA GLY A 278 -9.13 17.34 -9.95
C GLY A 278 -9.54 17.77 -11.37
N ALA A 279 -8.68 17.55 -12.36
CA ALA A 279 -8.95 18.00 -13.74
C ALA A 279 -9.83 17.01 -14.55
N PHE A 280 -9.95 15.78 -14.06
CA PHE A 280 -10.71 14.70 -14.65
C PHE A 280 -11.18 13.75 -13.56
N THR A 281 -12.22 12.99 -13.87
CA THR A 281 -12.71 11.87 -13.07
C THR A 281 -12.20 10.60 -13.73
N ARG A 282 -11.52 9.76 -12.96
CA ARG A 282 -11.04 8.46 -13.42
C ARG A 282 -12.05 7.39 -13.03
N LEU A 283 -12.58 6.68 -14.03
CA LEU A 283 -13.31 5.45 -13.83
C LEU A 283 -12.36 4.26 -13.95
N THR A 284 -12.44 3.33 -13.02
CA THR A 284 -11.83 2.01 -13.13
C THR A 284 -12.94 1.02 -13.45
N VAL A 285 -12.91 0.42 -14.63
CA VAL A 285 -13.88 -0.57 -15.10
C VAL A 285 -13.24 -1.95 -15.08
N GLU A 286 -13.81 -2.88 -14.34
CA GLU A 286 -13.37 -4.28 -14.32
C GLU A 286 -14.18 -5.07 -15.35
N GLY A 287 -13.49 -5.64 -16.35
CA GLY A 287 -14.13 -6.18 -17.54
C GLY A 287 -14.03 -7.70 -17.67
N ASP A 288 -14.97 -8.26 -18.42
CA ASP A 288 -15.04 -9.70 -18.72
C ASP A 288 -13.86 -10.17 -19.59
N GLU A 289 -13.24 -9.26 -20.34
CA GLU A 289 -12.12 -9.52 -21.24
C GLU A 289 -10.83 -8.79 -20.83
N VAL A 290 -10.95 -7.78 -19.95
CA VAL A 290 -9.84 -6.93 -19.52
C VAL A 290 -9.83 -6.88 -17.99
N PRO A 291 -8.71 -7.25 -17.32
CA PRO A 291 -8.64 -7.24 -15.85
C PRO A 291 -8.95 -5.88 -15.23
N SER A 292 -8.61 -4.79 -15.93
CA SER A 292 -8.94 -3.43 -15.53
C SER A 292 -8.81 -2.50 -16.74
N LEU A 293 -9.80 -1.63 -16.93
CA LEU A 293 -9.88 -0.61 -17.95
C LEU A 293 -10.05 0.75 -17.27
N LEU A 294 -9.06 1.62 -17.44
CA LEU A 294 -9.06 2.98 -16.90
C LEU A 294 -9.66 3.95 -17.92
N ALA A 295 -10.56 4.84 -17.51
CA ALA A 295 -11.11 5.89 -18.35
C ALA A 295 -11.01 7.25 -17.65
N ASP A 296 -10.31 8.21 -18.26
CA ASP A 296 -10.17 9.58 -17.73
C ASP A 296 -11.17 10.50 -18.43
N ILE A 297 -12.26 10.82 -17.72
CA ILE A 297 -13.34 11.68 -18.21
C ILE A 297 -13.05 13.12 -17.78
N PRO A 298 -12.90 14.08 -18.72
CA PRO A 298 -12.67 15.49 -18.37
C PRO A 298 -13.72 16.01 -17.39
N GLY A 299 -13.30 16.82 -16.41
CA GLY A 299 -14.10 17.27 -15.25
C GLY A 299 -15.25 18.24 -15.53
N SER A 300 -15.96 18.10 -16.66
CA SER A 300 -17.34 18.61 -16.77
C SER A 300 -18.37 17.69 -16.11
N CYS A 301 -17.94 16.55 -15.57
CA CYS A 301 -18.68 15.71 -14.63
C CYS A 301 -18.10 15.97 -13.24
N ASP A 302 -18.73 16.86 -12.47
CA ASP A 302 -18.57 16.82 -11.01
C ASP A 302 -19.06 15.44 -10.54
N ILE A 303 -18.53 14.89 -9.44
CA ILE A 303 -18.93 13.55 -8.95
C ILE A 303 -20.47 13.46 -8.75
N GLU A 304 -21.14 14.59 -8.49
CA GLU A 304 -22.59 14.70 -8.37
C GLU A 304 -23.37 14.70 -9.72
N ASP A 305 -22.68 14.87 -10.85
CA ASP A 305 -23.20 14.91 -12.24
C ASP A 305 -22.50 13.87 -13.14
N CYS A 306 -21.85 12.85 -12.56
CA CYS A 306 -21.27 11.75 -13.31
C CYS A 306 -22.40 10.80 -13.73
N ASP A 307 -22.57 10.53 -15.03
CA ASP A 307 -23.58 9.59 -15.55
C ASP A 307 -23.28 8.12 -15.17
N PHE A 308 -22.37 7.86 -14.21
CA PHE A 308 -21.87 6.52 -13.86
C PHE A 308 -21.74 6.36 -12.35
N ASP A 309 -22.25 5.24 -11.84
CA ASP A 309 -22.16 4.80 -10.45
C ASP A 309 -21.26 3.55 -10.32
N ILE A 310 -20.70 3.34 -9.13
CA ILE A 310 -19.99 2.08 -8.82
C ILE A 310 -20.98 0.91 -8.93
N GLY A 311 -20.58 -0.15 -9.63
CA GLY A 311 -21.38 -1.34 -9.91
C GLY A 311 -22.05 -1.32 -11.30
N ASP A 312 -22.14 -0.15 -11.94
CA ASP A 312 -22.77 0.00 -13.25
C ASP A 312 -22.11 -0.88 -14.30
N THR A 313 -22.94 -1.57 -15.09
CA THR A 313 -22.46 -2.26 -16.28
C THR A 313 -22.31 -1.25 -17.40
N VAL A 314 -21.07 -1.05 -17.85
CA VAL A 314 -20.71 -0.05 -18.86
C VAL A 314 -19.90 -0.69 -19.98
N PHE A 315 -19.85 0.02 -21.10
CA PHE A 315 -19.06 -0.30 -22.28
C PHE A 315 -18.02 0.79 -22.47
N GLY A 316 -16.75 0.44 -22.20
CA GLY A 316 -15.61 1.29 -22.51
C GLY A 316 -15.18 1.05 -23.95
N HIS A 317 -15.08 2.12 -24.74
CA HIS A 317 -14.71 2.03 -26.15
C HIS A 317 -13.70 3.10 -26.56
N VAL A 318 -12.94 2.80 -27.61
CA VAL A 318 -11.86 3.66 -28.11
C VAL A 318 -11.82 3.67 -29.64
N SER A 319 -11.45 4.81 -30.23
CA SER A 319 -11.31 4.93 -31.68
C SER A 319 -10.13 4.11 -32.21
N GLN A 320 -10.25 3.59 -33.43
CA GLN A 320 -9.17 2.88 -34.12
C GLN A 320 -7.90 3.73 -34.28
N ASP A 321 -8.02 5.06 -34.37
CA ASP A 321 -6.88 5.97 -34.49
C ASP A 321 -6.12 6.16 -33.16
N ASP A 322 -6.73 5.79 -32.03
CA ASP A 322 -6.18 5.99 -30.68
C ASP A 322 -5.59 4.71 -30.07
N VAL A 323 -5.84 3.55 -30.69
CA VAL A 323 -5.24 2.27 -30.29
C VAL A 323 -3.87 2.05 -30.91
N ARG A 324 -3.01 1.35 -30.16
CA ARG A 324 -1.67 1.00 -30.59
C ARG A 324 -1.51 -0.52 -30.50
N PRO A 325 -1.25 -1.23 -31.60
CA PRO A 325 -1.09 -2.68 -31.55
C PRO A 325 0.18 -3.05 -30.78
N VAL A 326 0.03 -3.93 -29.81
CA VAL A 326 1.11 -4.49 -28.99
C VAL A 326 1.16 -5.99 -29.19
N ARG A 327 2.37 -6.53 -29.33
CA ARG A 327 2.61 -7.97 -29.25
C ARG A 327 2.97 -8.30 -27.81
N THR A 328 2.08 -8.96 -27.09
CA THR A 328 2.36 -9.45 -25.74
C THR A 328 2.95 -10.85 -25.82
N SER A 329 3.77 -11.20 -24.82
CA SER A 329 4.24 -12.58 -24.61
C SER A 329 3.31 -13.40 -23.71
N GLU A 330 2.26 -12.78 -23.14
CA GLU A 330 1.31 -13.44 -22.24
C GLU A 330 0.31 -14.33 -23.00
N PRO A 331 0.09 -15.58 -22.57
CA PRO A 331 -1.15 -16.28 -22.90
C PRO A 331 -2.33 -15.52 -22.27
N PRO A 332 -3.55 -15.59 -22.86
CA PRO A 332 -4.72 -14.93 -22.29
C PRO A 332 -4.90 -15.34 -20.83
N VAL A 333 -5.00 -14.35 -19.94
CA VAL A 333 -5.40 -14.56 -18.54
C VAL A 333 -6.79 -15.20 -18.58
N PRO A 334 -7.05 -16.29 -17.83
CA PRO A 334 -8.40 -16.81 -17.72
C PRO A 334 -9.26 -15.73 -17.05
N THR A 335 -10.13 -15.15 -17.86
CA THR A 335 -11.17 -14.25 -17.39
C THR A 335 -12.16 -15.06 -16.56
N ARG A 336 -12.47 -14.57 -15.35
CA ARG A 336 -13.65 -15.06 -14.65
C ARG A 336 -14.85 -14.58 -15.46
N THR A 337 -15.52 -15.52 -16.13
CA THR A 337 -16.72 -15.23 -16.91
C THR A 337 -17.86 -14.85 -15.97
N VAL A 338 -18.62 -13.82 -16.34
CA VAL A 338 -19.86 -13.39 -15.65
C VAL A 338 -20.88 -14.53 -15.50
N GLU A 339 -20.76 -15.62 -16.28
CA GLU A 339 -21.58 -16.82 -16.13
C GLU A 339 -21.39 -17.54 -14.77
N GLU A 340 -20.32 -17.29 -14.01
CA GLU A 340 -20.20 -17.79 -12.62
C GLU A 340 -21.03 -16.97 -11.61
N PHE A 341 -21.54 -15.79 -12.02
CA PHE A 341 -22.54 -15.00 -11.28
C PHE A 341 -23.99 -15.24 -11.76
N GLU A 342 -24.22 -15.77 -12.98
CA GLU A 342 -25.57 -16.02 -13.51
C GLU A 342 -26.21 -17.34 -13.01
N GLY A 343 -25.55 -18.02 -12.08
CA GLY A 343 -25.90 -19.36 -11.63
C GLY A 343 -26.79 -19.46 -10.39
N LYS A 344 -27.59 -18.44 -10.02
CA LYS A 344 -28.73 -18.54 -9.07
C LYS A 344 -29.46 -17.20 -9.00
N ASP A 345 -30.49 -17.04 -9.84
CA ASP A 345 -31.86 -16.76 -9.37
C ASP A 345 -32.78 -16.37 -10.53
N GLU A 346 -33.77 -17.21 -10.79
CA GLU A 346 -35.07 -16.76 -11.29
C GLU A 346 -36.17 -17.63 -10.68
N VAL A 347 -36.76 -17.17 -9.57
CA VAL A 347 -38.12 -17.56 -9.17
C VAL A 347 -39.10 -16.52 -9.72
N PRO A 348 -40.07 -16.90 -10.57
CA PRO A 348 -40.81 -15.92 -11.37
C PRO A 348 -42.00 -15.29 -10.62
N LEU A 349 -42.08 -13.96 -10.70
CA LEU A 349 -43.29 -13.17 -10.46
C LEU A 349 -44.42 -13.62 -11.40
N ARG A 350 -45.48 -14.20 -10.83
CA ARG A 350 -46.73 -14.52 -11.52
C ARG A 350 -47.47 -13.24 -11.92
N THR A 351 -47.42 -12.87 -13.20
CA THR A 351 -48.47 -12.07 -13.84
C THR A 351 -49.45 -12.97 -14.59
N ARG A 352 -50.74 -12.71 -14.36
CA ARG A 352 -51.88 -13.45 -14.95
C ARG A 352 -51.96 -13.24 -16.47
N GLY A 353 -52.00 -14.35 -17.20
CA GLY A 353 -53.14 -14.59 -18.11
C GLY A 353 -52.85 -14.80 -19.60
N ARG A 354 -53.02 -16.07 -20.01
CA ARG A 354 -53.48 -16.59 -21.32
C ARG A 354 -52.52 -16.48 -22.52
N GLY A 355 -51.91 -17.61 -22.86
CA GLY A 355 -51.39 -17.91 -24.20
C GLY A 355 -52.47 -18.45 -25.15
N PHE A 356 -52.07 -18.79 -26.39
CA PHE A 356 -52.36 -20.07 -27.07
C PHE A 356 -51.75 -20.11 -28.50
N TYR A 357 -51.04 -21.21 -28.81
CA TYR A 357 -51.06 -22.09 -30.01
C TYR A 357 -49.69 -22.77 -30.18
N SER A 358 -49.54 -24.04 -29.74
CA SER A 358 -49.69 -25.31 -30.49
C SER A 358 -48.41 -25.74 -31.23
N GLY A 359 -47.69 -26.74 -30.72
CA GLY A 359 -47.68 -28.10 -31.29
C GLY A 359 -46.22 -28.45 -31.66
N THR A 360 -45.66 -29.65 -31.53
CA THR A 360 -46.18 -31.00 -31.31
C THR A 360 -45.01 -31.95 -31.01
N ARG A 361 -45.26 -32.91 -30.11
CA ARG A 361 -44.82 -34.33 -30.10
C ARG A 361 -43.34 -34.71 -29.93
N GLY A 362 -43.09 -35.49 -28.86
CA GLY A 362 -42.02 -36.49 -28.78
C GLY A 362 -41.83 -37.03 -27.36
N ILE A 363 -42.55 -38.10 -26.99
CA ILE A 363 -42.48 -38.81 -25.70
C ILE A 363 -41.46 -39.97 -25.79
N ALA A 364 -40.85 -40.28 -24.64
CA ALA A 364 -40.07 -41.46 -24.24
C ALA A 364 -38.59 -41.48 -24.68
N LEU A 365 -37.60 -41.72 -23.81
CA LEU A 365 -37.53 -42.69 -22.72
C LEU A 365 -36.35 -42.31 -21.78
N ILE A 366 -36.33 -42.86 -20.56
CA ILE A 366 -35.32 -42.76 -19.47
C ILE A 366 -35.76 -41.83 -18.33
N ALA A 367 -36.79 -42.26 -17.61
CA ALA A 367 -37.11 -41.81 -16.26
C ALA A 367 -37.56 -43.05 -15.45
N LEU A 368 -36.58 -43.80 -14.96
CA LEU A 368 -36.77 -44.80 -13.91
C LEU A 368 -35.40 -45.03 -13.28
N VAL A 369 -35.13 -44.40 -12.13
CA VAL A 369 -34.32 -44.94 -11.01
C VAL A 369 -34.15 -43.93 -9.85
N LEU A 370 -34.33 -42.61 -10.01
CA LEU A 370 -34.19 -41.67 -8.88
C LEU A 370 -35.55 -41.24 -8.29
N LEU A 371 -36.31 -42.22 -7.80
CA LEU A 371 -37.51 -41.98 -7.00
C LEU A 371 -37.52 -42.94 -5.81
N LEU A 372 -36.52 -42.78 -4.93
CA LEU A 372 -36.43 -43.43 -3.61
C LEU A 372 -35.42 -42.66 -2.73
N ALA A 373 -35.75 -41.42 -2.33
CA ALA A 373 -35.10 -40.72 -1.21
C ALA A 373 -35.93 -39.54 -0.65
N VAL A 374 -37.26 -39.57 -0.75
CA VAL A 374 -38.14 -38.60 -0.04
C VAL A 374 -39.16 -39.39 0.76
N ALA A 375 -38.71 -39.92 1.88
CA ALA A 375 -39.56 -40.43 2.96
C ALA A 375 -38.73 -40.49 4.25
N GLY A 376 -38.82 -39.45 5.09
CA GLY A 376 -38.28 -39.50 6.45
C GLY A 376 -38.15 -38.12 7.11
N GLY A 377 -39.14 -37.75 7.93
CA GLY A 377 -38.97 -36.74 8.98
C GLY A 377 -39.99 -35.59 8.93
N TYR A 378 -41.10 -35.74 9.66
CA TYR A 378 -42.00 -34.64 10.03
C TYR A 378 -41.97 -34.49 11.57
N ALA A 379 -41.96 -33.23 12.03
CA ALA A 379 -42.30 -32.72 13.37
C ALA A 379 -41.20 -32.82 14.47
N ILE A 380 -40.98 -31.88 15.41
CA ILE A 380 -41.81 -30.82 16.05
C ILE A 380 -40.89 -29.72 16.67
N LEU A 381 -41.36 -28.45 16.71
CA LEU A 381 -41.29 -27.42 17.79
C LEU A 381 -40.70 -26.03 17.41
N THR A 382 -41.63 -25.12 17.08
CA THR A 382 -41.78 -23.71 17.57
C THR A 382 -40.56 -22.84 17.87
N GLY A 383 -40.47 -21.68 17.19
CA GLY A 383 -39.73 -20.50 17.64
C GLY A 383 -39.40 -19.57 16.46
N ASP A 384 -39.93 -18.35 16.50
CA ASP A 384 -39.87 -17.32 15.44
C ASP A 384 -38.44 -16.79 15.17
N ALA A 385 -38.11 -16.58 13.89
CA ALA A 385 -37.53 -15.37 13.30
C ALA A 385 -37.06 -15.67 11.86
N GLU A 386 -37.83 -15.23 10.87
CA GLU A 386 -37.44 -15.22 9.46
C GLU A 386 -36.44 -14.07 9.24
N GLY A 387 -35.24 -14.36 8.73
CA GLY A 387 -34.36 -13.38 8.10
C GLY A 387 -34.21 -13.74 6.63
N GLU A 388 -34.80 -12.95 5.74
CA GLU A 388 -34.53 -13.01 4.30
C GLU A 388 -33.07 -12.57 4.06
N GLY A 389 -32.29 -13.36 3.31
CA GLY A 389 -30.91 -13.04 2.97
C GLY A 389 -30.78 -11.75 2.15
N GLY A 390 -29.63 -11.07 2.25
CA GLY A 390 -29.34 -9.80 1.57
C GLY A 390 -27.85 -9.41 1.67
N THR A 391 -27.41 -8.51 0.80
CA THR A 391 -26.02 -8.02 0.74
C THR A 391 -25.86 -6.70 1.49
N LEU A 392 -24.81 -6.58 2.29
CA LEU A 392 -24.49 -5.38 3.06
C LEU A 392 -23.13 -4.82 2.65
N THR A 393 -23.02 -3.51 2.41
CA THR A 393 -21.74 -2.84 2.15
C THR A 393 -21.26 -2.12 3.41
N ALA A 394 -20.10 -2.50 3.95
CA ALA A 394 -19.54 -1.92 5.16
C ALA A 394 -18.25 -1.14 4.88
N PHE A 395 -18.19 0.13 5.26
CA PHE A 395 -16.99 0.96 5.21
C PHE A 395 -16.26 0.85 6.54
N ILE A 396 -15.14 0.15 6.56
CA ILE A 396 -14.47 -0.27 7.79
C ILE A 396 -13.06 0.33 7.87
N ALA A 397 -12.78 1.06 8.96
CA ALA A 397 -11.45 1.59 9.21
C ALA A 397 -10.38 0.48 9.17
N ALA A 398 -9.26 0.76 8.49
CA ALA A 398 -8.22 -0.23 8.19
C ALA A 398 -7.56 -0.88 9.44
N ASN A 399 -7.65 -0.27 10.62
CA ASN A 399 -7.20 -0.86 11.87
C ASN A 399 -8.08 -2.03 12.35
N PHE A 400 -9.30 -2.17 11.79
CA PHE A 400 -10.31 -3.14 12.19
C PHE A 400 -10.50 -4.26 11.14
N THR A 401 -9.66 -4.33 10.11
CA THR A 401 -9.80 -5.28 8.99
C THR A 401 -9.82 -6.74 9.43
N ASP A 402 -8.79 -7.21 10.12
CA ASP A 402 -8.67 -8.64 10.47
C ASP A 402 -9.78 -9.09 11.43
N ALA A 403 -10.18 -8.20 12.34
CA ALA A 403 -11.26 -8.42 13.28
C ALA A 403 -12.63 -8.41 12.59
N ASN A 404 -12.86 -7.49 11.65
CA ASN A 404 -14.09 -7.44 10.88
C ASN A 404 -14.24 -8.66 9.97
N ASP A 405 -13.17 -9.12 9.30
CA ASP A 405 -13.23 -10.33 8.47
C ASP A 405 -13.70 -11.55 9.27
N ALA A 406 -13.21 -11.72 10.51
CA ALA A 406 -13.65 -12.78 11.40
C ALA A 406 -15.12 -12.64 11.83
N LEU A 407 -15.56 -11.41 12.14
CA LEU A 407 -16.94 -11.12 12.50
C LEU A 407 -17.91 -11.33 11.33
N VAL A 408 -17.51 -10.96 10.10
CA VAL A 408 -18.27 -11.20 8.88
C VAL A 408 -18.45 -12.70 8.67
N GLU A 409 -17.36 -13.49 8.72
CA GLU A 409 -17.44 -14.95 8.55
C GLU A 409 -18.37 -15.58 9.59
N GLU A 410 -18.29 -15.12 10.84
CA GLU A 410 -19.15 -15.60 11.92
C GLU A 410 -20.63 -15.25 11.67
N PHE A 411 -20.92 -14.00 11.28
CA PHE A 411 -22.27 -13.53 11.01
C PHE A 411 -22.92 -14.24 9.81
N GLU A 412 -22.21 -14.35 8.69
CA GLU A 412 -22.68 -15.04 7.48
C GLU A 412 -22.93 -16.54 7.74
N ARG A 413 -22.13 -17.16 8.62
CA ARG A 413 -22.37 -18.55 9.05
C ARG A 413 -23.66 -18.69 9.88
N GLN A 414 -24.03 -17.67 10.65
CA GLN A 414 -25.25 -17.65 11.45
C GLN A 414 -26.50 -17.28 10.61
N ARG A 415 -26.32 -16.59 9.48
CA ARG A 415 -27.36 -16.22 8.52
C ARG A 415 -27.11 -16.77 7.12
N GLU A 416 -27.70 -17.92 6.82
CA GLU A 416 -27.71 -18.46 5.45
C GLU A 416 -28.33 -17.46 4.47
N GLY A 417 -27.54 -17.01 3.48
CA GLY A 417 -27.99 -16.11 2.42
C GLY A 417 -27.69 -14.63 2.65
N THR A 418 -27.00 -14.26 3.73
CA THR A 418 -26.45 -12.91 3.91
C THR A 418 -25.00 -12.86 3.41
N GLU A 419 -24.62 -11.75 2.77
CA GLU A 419 -23.24 -11.46 2.33
C GLU A 419 -22.85 -10.05 2.78
N ILE A 420 -21.65 -9.87 3.33
CA ILE A 420 -21.12 -8.56 3.74
C ILE A 420 -19.88 -8.22 2.92
N GLU A 421 -20.00 -7.23 2.04
CA GLU A 421 -18.88 -6.65 1.31
C GLU A 421 -18.23 -5.53 2.13
N SER A 422 -16.98 -5.72 2.52
CA SER A 422 -16.23 -4.73 3.32
C SER A 422 -15.25 -3.93 2.47
N ASN A 423 -15.31 -2.60 2.57
CA ASN A 423 -14.36 -1.66 1.99
C ASN A 423 -13.45 -1.11 3.09
N TYR A 424 -12.16 -1.40 2.99
CA TYR A 424 -11.17 -1.03 3.98
C TYR A 424 -10.31 0.14 3.52
N ALA A 425 -10.30 1.23 4.30
CA ALA A 425 -9.37 2.34 4.10
C ALA A 425 -9.17 3.12 5.41
N GLY A 426 -8.33 4.15 5.38
CA GLY A 426 -8.24 5.07 6.51
C GLY A 426 -9.57 5.81 6.70
N THR A 427 -9.96 6.06 7.96
CA THR A 427 -11.23 6.72 8.33
C THR A 427 -11.54 7.96 7.49
N GLN A 428 -10.55 8.83 7.26
CA GLN A 428 -10.71 10.05 6.47
C GLN A 428 -11.14 9.77 5.01
N ILE A 429 -10.58 8.71 4.41
CA ILE A 429 -10.90 8.31 3.03
C ILE A 429 -12.34 7.79 3.00
N LEU A 430 -12.69 6.88 3.91
CA LEU A 430 -14.05 6.32 4.01
C LEU A 430 -15.09 7.40 4.28
N PHE A 431 -14.78 8.34 5.18
CA PHE A 431 -15.62 9.50 5.45
C PHE A 431 -15.83 10.36 4.20
N THR A 432 -14.76 10.61 3.44
CA THR A 432 -14.83 11.39 2.19
C THR A 432 -15.68 10.65 1.14
N GLN A 433 -15.55 9.33 1.02
CA GLN A 433 -16.38 8.50 0.14
C GLN A 433 -17.86 8.60 0.53
N LEU A 434 -18.16 8.48 1.83
CA LEU A 434 -19.53 8.59 2.34
C LEU A 434 -20.11 9.99 2.10
N GLN A 435 -19.32 11.04 2.33
CA GLN A 435 -19.70 12.42 2.06
C GLN A 435 -19.96 12.69 0.57
N GLN A 436 -19.27 11.96 -0.32
CA GLN A 436 -19.45 12.03 -1.77
C GLN A 436 -20.60 11.14 -2.28
N GLY A 437 -21.39 10.54 -1.38
CA GLY A 437 -22.57 9.75 -1.72
C GLY A 437 -22.27 8.29 -2.09
N ALA A 438 -21.09 7.77 -1.76
CA ALA A 438 -20.81 6.35 -1.96
C ALA A 438 -21.80 5.49 -1.16
N SER A 439 -22.43 4.53 -1.84
CA SER A 439 -23.43 3.64 -1.23
C SER A 439 -22.76 2.72 -0.20
N GLY A 440 -23.08 2.94 1.07
CA GLY A 440 -22.67 2.10 2.18
C GLY A 440 -23.84 1.92 3.14
N ASP A 441 -23.86 0.81 3.86
CA ASP A 441 -24.86 0.50 4.88
C ASP A 441 -24.32 0.75 6.29
N ILE A 442 -23.02 0.54 6.48
CA ILE A 442 -22.32 0.75 7.76
C ILE A 442 -21.07 1.59 7.54
N PHE A 443 -20.84 2.52 8.45
CA PHE A 443 -19.60 3.29 8.55
C PHE A 443 -18.95 3.04 9.92
N LEU A 444 -17.73 2.50 9.91
CA LEU A 444 -16.92 2.26 11.10
C LEU A 444 -15.65 3.12 11.06
N SER A 445 -15.53 3.97 12.07
CA SER A 445 -14.44 4.92 12.26
C SER A 445 -13.57 4.54 13.46
N ALA A 446 -12.26 4.61 13.30
CA ALA A 446 -11.29 4.54 14.40
C ALA A 446 -11.02 5.91 15.10
N ASP A 447 -11.74 6.96 14.70
CA ASP A 447 -11.55 8.33 15.20
C ASP A 447 -12.91 8.96 15.53
N LEU A 448 -13.07 9.39 16.77
CA LEU A 448 -14.31 10.00 17.27
C LEU A 448 -14.67 11.25 16.48
N ASP A 449 -13.69 12.09 16.11
CA ASP A 449 -13.95 13.34 15.38
C ASP A 449 -14.67 13.06 14.06
N TYR A 450 -14.30 11.98 13.37
CA TYR A 450 -14.93 11.57 12.12
C TYR A 450 -16.29 10.90 12.33
N ALA A 451 -16.48 10.15 13.41
CA ALA A 451 -17.78 9.59 13.76
C ALA A 451 -18.80 10.69 14.12
N GLU A 452 -18.38 11.68 14.91
CA GLU A 452 -19.17 12.86 15.24
C GLU A 452 -19.48 13.70 14.00
N ARG A 453 -18.50 13.95 13.15
CA ARG A 453 -18.73 14.67 11.89
C ARG A 453 -19.68 13.93 10.97
N ALA A 454 -19.58 12.61 10.84
CA ALA A 454 -20.49 11.82 10.02
C ALA A 454 -21.93 11.95 10.52
N ARG A 455 -22.15 11.94 11.85
CA ARG A 455 -23.46 12.18 12.45
C ARG A 455 -23.94 13.62 12.23
N ASP A 456 -23.08 14.59 12.47
CA ASP A 456 -23.42 16.02 12.41
C ASP A 456 -23.71 16.50 10.98
N GLU A 457 -23.05 15.88 9.99
CA GLU A 457 -23.30 16.09 8.55
C GLU A 457 -24.50 15.24 8.04
N GLY A 458 -25.11 14.40 8.89
CA GLY A 458 -26.29 13.59 8.56
C GLY A 458 -26.00 12.39 7.66
N LEU A 459 -24.75 11.92 7.63
CA LEU A 459 -24.33 10.74 6.87
C LEU A 459 -24.65 9.44 7.61
N ILE A 460 -24.69 9.49 8.95
CA ILE A 460 -25.16 8.41 9.82
C ILE A 460 -26.14 8.98 10.86
N ASP A 461 -27.14 8.20 11.27
CA ASP A 461 -28.13 8.68 12.25
C ASP A 461 -27.56 8.74 13.68
N SER A 462 -26.74 7.75 14.01
CA SER A 462 -26.05 7.59 15.29
C SER A 462 -24.90 6.61 15.13
N PHE A 463 -23.95 6.61 16.08
CA PHE A 463 -22.91 5.60 16.19
C PHE A 463 -22.85 5.03 17.61
N THR A 464 -22.29 3.83 17.72
CA THR A 464 -21.97 3.16 18.98
C THR A 464 -20.51 2.76 18.99
N GLU A 465 -19.93 2.66 20.19
CA GLU A 465 -18.65 1.98 20.38
C GLU A 465 -18.85 0.48 20.13
N VAL A 466 -18.00 -0.13 19.30
CA VAL A 466 -18.07 -1.58 18.96
C VAL A 466 -16.87 -2.38 19.44
N SER A 467 -15.75 -1.70 19.71
CA SER A 467 -14.58 -2.30 20.33
C SER A 467 -13.78 -1.21 21.04
N GLN A 468 -13.10 -1.58 22.10
CA GLN A 468 -12.11 -0.74 22.75
C GLN A 468 -10.72 -1.33 22.49
N ASN A 469 -9.77 -0.47 22.15
CA ASN A 469 -8.36 -0.80 22.04
C ASN A 469 -7.60 -0.11 23.18
N GLU A 470 -6.45 -0.69 23.51
CA GLU A 470 -5.63 -0.24 24.61
C GLU A 470 -4.22 0.05 24.11
N GLU A 471 -3.73 1.24 24.43
CA GLU A 471 -2.35 1.63 24.20
C GLU A 471 -1.46 1.00 25.25
N ILE A 472 -0.36 0.43 24.77
CA ILE A 472 0.64 -0.26 25.58
C ILE A 472 2.03 0.28 25.29
N ILE A 473 2.94 0.08 26.24
CA ILE A 473 4.38 0.25 25.97
C ILE A 473 4.90 -1.08 25.45
N LEU A 474 5.43 -1.08 24.22
CA LEU A 474 6.06 -2.25 23.62
C LEU A 474 7.58 -2.13 23.73
N VAL A 475 8.24 -3.16 24.23
CA VAL A 475 9.71 -3.22 24.34
C VAL A 475 10.26 -4.49 23.67
N PRO A 476 11.54 -4.53 23.25
CA PRO A 476 12.12 -5.75 22.70
C PRO A 476 12.15 -6.89 23.72
N ALA A 477 12.08 -8.13 23.25
CA ALA A 477 12.21 -9.30 24.11
C ALA A 477 13.49 -9.27 24.97
N GLY A 478 13.34 -9.59 26.25
CA GLY A 478 14.37 -9.46 27.27
C GLY A 478 14.51 -8.05 27.87
N ASN A 479 13.75 -7.07 27.36
CA ASN A 479 13.67 -5.69 27.84
C ASN A 479 15.03 -5.10 28.27
N PRO A 480 15.97 -4.93 27.32
CA PRO A 480 17.35 -4.56 27.63
C PRO A 480 17.48 -3.18 28.29
N ALA A 481 16.52 -2.29 28.02
CA ALA A 481 16.44 -0.97 28.63
C ALA A 481 15.89 -0.99 30.06
N GLY A 482 15.27 -2.09 30.52
CA GLY A 482 14.73 -2.19 31.88
C GLY A 482 13.53 -1.28 32.11
N ILE A 483 12.67 -1.11 31.10
CA ILE A 483 11.47 -0.28 31.16
C ILE A 483 10.36 -1.08 31.85
N THR A 484 9.92 -0.62 33.00
CA THR A 484 8.92 -1.30 33.84
C THR A 484 7.59 -0.57 33.92
N GLY A 485 7.54 0.68 33.45
CA GLY A 485 6.31 1.46 33.34
C GLY A 485 6.51 2.80 32.65
N LEU A 486 5.43 3.57 32.57
CA LEU A 486 5.39 4.85 31.87
C LEU A 486 6.42 5.88 32.41
N GLU A 487 6.66 5.90 33.73
CA GLU A 487 7.64 6.81 34.36
C GLU A 487 9.07 6.64 33.79
N ASP A 488 9.45 5.41 33.42
CA ASP A 488 10.76 5.10 32.87
C ASP A 488 11.01 5.81 31.54
N LEU A 489 9.96 6.01 30.74
CA LEU A 489 10.02 6.77 29.50
C LEU A 489 10.37 8.24 29.71
N GLY A 490 10.20 8.79 30.92
CA GLY A 490 10.58 10.17 31.29
C GLY A 490 11.80 10.29 32.20
N THR A 491 12.34 9.18 32.74
CA THR A 491 13.53 9.15 33.62
C THR A 491 14.78 8.48 33.02
N GLN A 492 14.64 7.48 32.13
CA GLN A 492 15.76 6.74 31.52
C GLN A 492 16.11 7.18 30.08
N PRO A 493 17.37 7.21 29.63
CA PRO A 493 17.73 7.65 28.28
C PRO A 493 17.39 6.59 27.21
N VAL A 494 16.10 6.41 26.92
CA VAL A 494 15.57 5.38 26.02
C VAL A 494 15.32 5.93 24.62
N GLN A 495 15.45 5.08 23.60
CA GLN A 495 15.07 5.37 22.22
C GLN A 495 13.61 5.00 21.98
N LEU A 496 12.73 6.01 21.99
CA LEU A 496 11.29 5.83 21.86
C LEU A 496 10.83 5.99 20.40
N VAL A 497 10.00 5.07 19.92
CA VAL A 497 9.35 5.14 18.60
C VAL A 497 7.83 5.32 18.80
N ILE A 498 7.20 6.30 18.15
CA ILE A 498 5.77 6.57 18.31
C ILE A 498 5.07 6.79 16.97
N GLY A 499 3.73 6.89 16.98
CA GLY A 499 2.96 7.34 15.83
C GLY A 499 3.02 8.87 15.64
N VAL A 500 2.95 9.32 14.38
CA VAL A 500 2.80 10.75 14.04
C VAL A 500 1.46 11.30 14.56
N ASP A 501 1.41 12.59 14.89
CA ASP A 501 0.20 13.27 15.41
C ASP A 501 -0.99 13.32 14.43
N THR A 502 -0.74 13.06 13.15
CA THR A 502 -1.77 13.02 12.11
C THR A 502 -2.61 11.74 12.10
N VAL A 503 -2.23 10.70 12.86
CA VAL A 503 -3.02 9.47 13.06
C VAL A 503 -3.50 9.36 14.51
N PRO A 504 -4.66 8.70 14.78
CA PRO A 504 -5.27 8.68 16.11
C PRO A 504 -4.32 8.29 17.25
N ILE A 505 -3.54 7.21 17.07
CA ILE A 505 -2.62 6.76 18.11
C ILE A 505 -1.56 7.80 18.49
N GLY A 506 -1.12 8.63 17.55
CA GLY A 506 -0.08 9.62 17.82
C GLY A 506 -0.61 10.79 18.62
N LYS A 507 -1.90 11.11 18.46
CA LYS A 507 -2.63 12.02 19.33
C LYS A 507 -2.78 11.42 20.73
N TYR A 508 -3.25 10.19 20.83
CA TYR A 508 -3.45 9.50 22.10
C TYR A 508 -2.14 9.32 22.88
N THR A 509 -1.06 8.94 22.20
CA THR A 509 0.29 8.84 22.78
C THR A 509 0.72 10.15 23.45
N ARG A 510 0.53 11.30 22.78
CA ARG A 510 0.86 12.61 23.34
C ARG A 510 -0.07 12.98 24.50
N GLN A 511 -1.35 12.64 24.40
CA GLN A 511 -2.31 12.82 25.49
C GLN A 511 -1.94 11.97 26.73
N ILE A 512 -1.48 10.74 26.56
CA ILE A 512 -0.98 9.88 27.65
C ILE A 512 0.19 10.57 28.36
N PHE A 513 1.14 11.13 27.60
CA PHE A 513 2.25 11.88 28.18
C PHE A 513 1.80 13.13 28.94
N GLU A 514 0.81 13.85 28.42
CA GLU A 514 0.23 15.01 29.09
C GLU A 514 -0.52 14.63 30.37
N ASN A 515 -1.34 13.57 30.35
CA ASN A 515 -2.04 13.03 31.51
C ASN A 515 -1.07 12.66 32.63
N ALA A 516 0.10 12.14 32.25
CA ALA A 516 1.14 11.71 33.17
C ALA A 516 1.95 12.87 33.80
N ASN A 517 1.79 14.12 33.35
CA ASN A 517 2.47 15.28 33.93
C ASN A 517 2.09 15.49 35.41
N ASP A 518 0.83 15.27 35.78
CA ASP A 518 0.36 15.45 37.15
C ASP A 518 0.95 14.38 38.10
N GLY A 519 1.28 13.20 37.57
CA GLY A 519 1.86 12.07 38.32
C GLY A 519 3.39 12.05 38.36
N TYR A 520 4.06 12.39 37.25
CA TYR A 520 5.51 12.23 37.06
C TYR A 520 6.27 13.57 36.87
N GLY A 521 5.59 14.69 37.13
CA GLY A 521 6.14 16.04 37.09
C GLY A 521 5.68 16.84 35.86
N SER A 522 5.50 18.15 36.02
CA SER A 522 4.88 19.02 35.00
C SER A 522 5.60 19.08 33.66
N ASP A 523 6.87 18.69 33.62
CA ASP A 523 7.74 18.60 32.45
C ASP A 523 7.91 17.17 31.92
N PHE A 524 7.17 16.18 32.44
CA PHE A 524 7.28 14.77 32.04
C PHE A 524 7.08 14.60 30.52
N SER A 525 6.00 15.15 29.96
CA SER A 525 5.72 15.08 28.53
C SER A 525 6.86 15.65 27.68
N GLU A 526 7.45 16.78 28.09
CA GLU A 526 8.60 17.37 27.41
C GLU A 526 9.82 16.43 27.45
N ARG A 527 10.14 15.86 28.62
CA ARG A 527 11.25 14.90 28.77
C ARG A 527 11.07 13.62 27.95
N VAL A 528 9.84 13.12 27.83
CA VAL A 528 9.53 11.93 27.03
C VAL A 528 9.62 12.25 25.53
N GLN A 529 9.12 13.41 25.11
CA GLN A 529 9.19 13.84 23.70
C GLN A 529 10.64 14.01 23.23
N GLU A 530 11.55 14.48 24.08
CA GLU A 530 12.99 14.56 23.77
C GLU A 530 13.65 13.19 23.49
N ARG A 531 12.97 12.09 23.84
CA ARG A 531 13.45 10.71 23.66
C ARG A 531 12.87 10.03 22.43
N VAL A 532 11.92 10.67 21.75
CA VAL A 532 11.35 10.19 20.50
C VAL A 532 12.44 10.27 19.43
N VAL A 533 12.85 9.12 18.93
CA VAL A 533 13.88 9.02 17.86
C VAL A 533 13.27 8.80 16.48
N SER A 534 12.02 8.36 16.42
CA SER A 534 11.30 8.12 15.16
C SER A 534 9.79 8.25 15.37
N GLU A 535 9.11 8.82 14.37
CA GLU A 535 7.66 8.89 14.31
C GLU A 535 7.17 8.24 13.01
N GLU A 536 6.20 7.34 13.09
CA GLU A 536 5.70 6.59 11.94
C GLU A 536 4.22 6.87 11.65
N THR A 537 3.84 6.76 10.38
CA THR A 537 2.44 6.84 9.96
C THR A 537 1.69 5.52 10.12
N ASN A 538 2.41 4.41 10.31
CA ASN A 538 1.86 3.08 10.44
C ASN A 538 2.29 2.44 11.77
N THR A 539 1.33 2.14 12.63
CA THR A 539 1.56 1.59 13.97
C THR A 539 2.11 0.17 13.96
N ARG A 540 1.77 -0.63 12.94
CA ARG A 540 2.35 -1.96 12.74
C ARG A 540 3.83 -1.87 12.40
N GLU A 541 4.25 -0.83 11.68
CA GLU A 541 5.67 -0.57 11.42
C GLU A 541 6.41 -0.20 12.71
N VAL A 542 5.78 0.60 13.58
CA VAL A 542 6.32 0.92 14.93
C VAL A 542 6.57 -0.36 15.72
N ALA A 543 5.58 -1.25 15.82
CA ALA A 543 5.70 -2.50 16.55
C ALA A 543 6.81 -3.41 15.95
N GLN A 544 6.92 -3.43 14.62
CA GLN A 544 7.93 -4.21 13.93
C GLN A 544 9.37 -3.69 14.15
N LYS A 545 9.57 -2.36 14.26
CA LYS A 545 10.86 -1.78 14.61
C LYS A 545 11.32 -2.20 16.01
N ILE A 546 10.41 -2.28 16.97
CA ILE A 546 10.71 -2.79 18.32
C ILE A 546 11.07 -4.28 18.29
N ALA A 547 10.31 -5.09 17.54
CA ALA A 547 10.63 -6.51 17.36
C ALA A 547 12.02 -6.74 16.74
N LEU A 548 12.46 -5.85 15.84
CA LEU A 548 13.78 -5.88 15.20
C LEU A 548 14.90 -5.27 16.07
N GLY A 549 14.57 -4.69 17.23
CA GLY A 549 15.51 -4.02 18.12
C GLY A 549 16.03 -2.68 17.58
N GLU A 550 15.28 -2.03 16.68
CA GLU A 550 15.58 -0.72 16.12
C GLU A 550 15.16 0.44 17.05
N GLY A 551 14.41 0.14 18.11
CA GLY A 551 14.05 1.04 19.20
C GLY A 551 14.00 0.29 20.54
N GLU A 552 14.02 1.03 21.65
CA GLU A 552 14.04 0.46 23.00
C GLU A 552 12.65 0.43 23.65
N ALA A 553 11.76 1.31 23.20
CA ALA A 553 10.33 1.30 23.53
C ALA A 553 9.50 1.90 22.39
N ALA A 554 8.23 1.53 22.35
CA ALA A 554 7.22 2.23 21.59
C ALA A 554 5.90 2.33 22.35
N ILE A 555 5.04 3.27 21.95
CA ILE A 555 3.62 3.23 22.28
C ILE A 555 2.84 2.82 21.04
N VAL A 556 2.14 1.69 21.15
CA VAL A 556 1.35 1.05 20.07
C VAL A 556 0.02 0.56 20.63
N TYR A 557 -0.91 0.18 19.76
CA TYR A 557 -2.09 -0.54 20.21
C TYR A 557 -1.74 -1.98 20.57
N ARG A 558 -2.43 -2.56 21.55
CA ARG A 558 -2.32 -3.99 21.87
C ARG A 558 -2.55 -4.86 20.64
N THR A 559 -3.49 -4.47 19.78
CA THR A 559 -3.81 -5.15 18.51
C THR A 559 -2.69 -5.11 17.47
N ASP A 560 -1.69 -4.23 17.61
CA ASP A 560 -0.52 -4.20 16.72
C ASP A 560 0.48 -5.32 17.03
N VAL A 561 0.36 -5.96 18.20
CA VAL A 561 1.18 -7.11 18.60
C VAL A 561 0.63 -8.39 17.97
N THR A 562 0.93 -8.57 16.69
CA THR A 562 0.53 -9.78 15.96
C THR A 562 1.28 -11.02 16.43
N GLU A 563 0.72 -12.21 16.16
CA GLU A 563 1.37 -13.51 16.44
C GLU A 563 2.80 -13.58 15.84
N SER A 564 3.04 -12.92 14.70
CA SER A 564 4.34 -12.93 14.03
C SER A 564 5.47 -12.24 14.81
N ILE A 565 5.13 -11.30 15.70
CA ILE A 565 6.09 -10.55 16.50
C ILE A 565 5.99 -10.82 18.00
N ALA A 566 4.95 -11.53 18.47
CA ALA A 566 4.67 -11.76 19.89
C ALA A 566 5.86 -12.35 20.68
N ASP A 567 6.63 -13.26 20.07
CA ASP A 567 7.83 -13.87 20.72
C ASP A 567 9.06 -12.94 20.74
N GLN A 568 9.01 -11.80 20.07
CA GLN A 568 10.14 -10.87 19.87
C GLN A 568 10.00 -9.59 20.71
N VAL A 569 8.89 -9.42 21.40
CA VAL A 569 8.55 -8.21 22.16
C VAL A 569 7.95 -8.57 23.51
N GLU A 570 8.00 -7.63 24.44
CA GLU A 570 7.31 -7.69 25.72
C GLU A 570 6.38 -6.48 25.85
N VAL A 571 5.24 -6.70 26.51
CA VAL A 571 4.24 -5.66 26.76
C VAL A 571 4.41 -5.13 28.19
N VAL A 572 4.47 -3.81 28.31
CA VAL A 572 4.49 -3.07 29.57
C VAL A 572 3.23 -2.22 29.63
N GLU A 573 2.44 -2.44 30.68
CA GLU A 573 1.14 -1.80 30.84
C GLU A 573 1.26 -0.31 31.18
N ILE A 574 0.39 0.50 30.56
CA ILE A 574 0.22 1.91 30.89
C ILE A 574 -0.85 2.02 31.98
N PRO A 575 -0.61 2.71 33.12
CA PRO A 575 -1.62 2.84 34.17
C PRO A 575 -2.91 3.48 33.65
N GLU A 576 -4.07 2.92 34.02
CA GLU A 576 -5.39 3.32 33.53
C GLU A 576 -5.67 4.82 33.77
N GLU A 577 -5.15 5.41 34.86
CA GLU A 577 -5.31 6.83 35.15
C GLU A 577 -4.60 7.77 34.14
N TYR A 578 -3.64 7.27 33.38
CA TYR A 578 -2.92 8.03 32.35
C TYR A 578 -3.28 7.58 30.94
N ASN A 579 -3.75 6.34 30.78
CA ASN A 579 -4.07 5.77 29.49
C ASN A 579 -5.27 6.48 28.84
N VAL A 580 -5.34 6.44 27.53
CA VAL A 580 -6.48 6.93 26.75
C VAL A 580 -7.26 5.72 26.28
N LYS A 581 -8.59 5.80 26.28
CA LYS A 581 -9.41 4.74 25.72
C LYS A 581 -9.63 5.00 24.24
N ALA A 582 -9.03 4.17 23.38
CA ALA A 582 -9.24 4.22 21.95
C ALA A 582 -10.43 3.34 21.57
N PHE A 583 -11.42 3.87 20.87
CA PHE A 583 -12.59 3.10 20.46
C PHE A 583 -12.73 3.06 18.94
N ASN A 584 -13.35 2.00 18.45
CA ASN A 584 -13.94 2.00 17.12
C ASN A 584 -15.43 2.32 17.24
N TYR A 585 -15.90 3.22 16.39
CA TYR A 585 -17.26 3.74 16.39
C TYR A 585 -17.95 3.30 15.10
N ALA A 586 -19.04 2.56 15.20
CA ALA A 586 -19.79 2.11 14.04
C ALA A 586 -21.21 2.68 14.06
N GLY A 587 -21.68 3.11 12.89
CA GLY A 587 -23.02 3.65 12.70
C GLY A 587 -23.64 3.15 11.40
N VAL A 588 -24.96 3.11 11.37
CA VAL A 588 -25.72 2.82 10.16
C VAL A 588 -25.83 4.10 9.32
N VAL A 589 -25.51 3.97 8.04
CA VAL A 589 -25.59 5.07 7.07
C VAL A 589 -27.04 5.50 6.89
N SER A 590 -27.31 6.80 6.90
CA SER A 590 -28.68 7.33 6.88
C SER A 590 -29.46 6.94 5.61
N ASP A 591 -28.76 6.82 4.48
CA ASP A 591 -29.31 6.35 3.19
C ASP A 591 -28.95 4.88 2.89
N ALA A 592 -28.71 4.05 3.92
CA ALA A 592 -28.40 2.64 3.78
C ALA A 592 -29.44 1.90 2.92
N SER A 593 -28.96 1.01 2.04
CA SER A 593 -29.81 0.16 1.18
C SER A 593 -30.52 -0.93 1.99
N ASN A 594 -29.87 -1.44 3.04
CA ASN A 594 -30.39 -2.47 3.93
C ASN A 594 -30.25 -2.05 5.41
N PRO A 595 -30.99 -1.03 5.87
CA PRO A 595 -30.80 -0.45 7.20
C PRO A 595 -31.20 -1.41 8.33
N GLU A 596 -32.14 -2.34 8.11
CA GLU A 596 -32.46 -3.39 9.10
C GLU A 596 -31.30 -4.37 9.27
N LEU A 597 -30.76 -4.90 8.18
CA LEU A 597 -29.62 -5.84 8.21
C LEU A 597 -28.36 -5.17 8.78
N ALA A 598 -28.17 -3.89 8.50
CA ALA A 598 -27.08 -3.10 9.06
C ALA A 598 -27.17 -2.94 10.58
N ARG A 599 -28.39 -2.69 11.10
CA ARG A 599 -28.62 -2.69 12.55
C ARG A 599 -28.39 -4.07 13.15
N GLU A 600 -28.82 -5.13 12.49
CA GLU A 600 -28.58 -6.49 12.97
C GLU A 600 -27.10 -6.86 13.01
N TYR A 601 -26.30 -6.49 12.01
CA TYR A 601 -24.85 -6.72 12.04
C TYR A 601 -24.17 -5.85 13.11
N LEU A 602 -24.61 -4.61 13.30
CA LEU A 602 -24.12 -3.75 14.38
C LEU A 602 -24.45 -4.34 15.76
N ASP A 603 -25.67 -4.84 15.96
CA ASP A 603 -26.09 -5.53 17.19
C ASP A 603 -25.31 -6.83 17.38
N PHE A 604 -25.00 -7.54 16.28
CA PHE A 604 -24.17 -8.74 16.30
C PHE A 604 -22.76 -8.45 16.83
N MET A 605 -22.10 -7.39 16.35
CA MET A 605 -20.77 -6.99 16.84
C MET A 605 -20.72 -6.80 18.36
N LEU A 606 -21.85 -6.44 18.98
CA LEU A 606 -21.98 -6.21 20.42
C LEU A 606 -22.37 -7.47 21.22
N THR A 607 -22.58 -8.61 20.56
CA THR A 607 -22.90 -9.86 21.25
C THR A 607 -21.70 -10.38 22.05
N PRO A 608 -21.92 -11.14 23.14
CA PRO A 608 -20.82 -11.73 23.91
C PRO A 608 -19.90 -12.64 23.08
N GLU A 609 -20.43 -13.35 22.07
CA GLU A 609 -19.65 -14.22 21.18
C GLU A 609 -18.72 -13.38 20.30
N SER A 610 -19.25 -12.33 19.65
CA SER A 610 -18.45 -11.41 18.85
C SER A 610 -17.42 -10.63 19.67
N GLN A 611 -17.75 -10.22 20.89
CA GLN A 611 -16.79 -9.59 21.79
C GLN A 611 -15.68 -10.56 22.23
N GLU A 612 -15.96 -11.86 22.39
CA GLU A 612 -14.94 -12.90 22.61
C GLU A 612 -14.04 -13.07 21.36
N THR A 613 -14.62 -13.01 20.15
CA THR A 613 -13.86 -12.99 18.89
C THR A 613 -12.91 -11.78 18.85
N LEU A 614 -13.40 -10.57 19.19
CA LEU A 614 -12.58 -9.35 19.24
C LEU A 614 -11.45 -9.41 20.28
N GLN A 615 -11.70 -10.03 21.44
CA GLN A 615 -10.65 -10.29 22.42
C GLN A 615 -9.51 -11.16 21.87
N GLY A 616 -9.84 -12.11 20.98
CA GLY A 616 -8.85 -12.92 20.26
C GLY A 616 -7.87 -12.10 19.42
N PHE A 617 -8.28 -10.91 18.97
CA PHE A 617 -7.43 -9.96 18.22
C PHE A 617 -6.77 -8.91 19.12
N GLY A 618 -7.00 -8.94 20.43
CA GLY A 618 -6.39 -8.04 21.40
C GLY A 618 -7.21 -6.80 21.74
N TYR A 619 -8.48 -6.71 21.32
CA TYR A 619 -9.41 -5.68 21.81
C TYR A 619 -9.91 -6.01 23.22
N GLU A 620 -10.29 -4.98 23.97
CA GLU A 620 -11.02 -5.14 25.23
C GLU A 620 -12.51 -5.32 24.97
N ALA A 621 -13.16 -6.15 25.78
CA ALA A 621 -14.61 -6.27 25.73
C ALA A 621 -15.27 -5.01 26.28
N LEU A 622 -16.26 -4.51 25.55
CA LEU A 622 -17.12 -3.43 26.03
C LEU A 622 -17.96 -3.91 27.22
N GLN A 623 -18.03 -3.11 28.29
CA GLN A 623 -18.71 -3.45 29.55
C GLN A 623 -20.22 -3.16 29.54
#